data_AF-A0A2N9JHZ6-F1
#
_entry.id   AF-A0A2N9JHZ6-F1
#
_cell.length_a   1.000
_cell.length_b   1.000
_cell.length_c   1.000
_cell.angle_alpha   90.00
_cell.angle_beta   90.00
_cell.angle_gamma   90.00
#
_symmetry.space_group_name_H-M   'P 1'
#
loop_
_entity.id
_entity.type
_entity.pdbx_description
1 polymer ?
#
loop_
_entity_poly.entity_id
_entity_poly.type
_entity_poly.pdbx_seq_one_letter_code
_entity_poly.pdbx_strand_id
1 'polypeptide(L)'
;MLTAGVWAVVVDRSTIRGAAARPEQSVEAAWLDRAAAAGFMDVLALAGLGAGLTAIVPALGELRAWQVLTALCLFAMVDFGVRYQVAKRRA
;
A
#
# COMPACT_ATOMS: atom_id res chain seq x y z
N MET A 1 -24.71 -11.53 23.12
CA MET A 1 -23.82 -11.02 24.19
C MET A 1 -22.50 -11.78 24.33
N LEU A 2 -22.39 -13.06 23.94
CA LEU A 2 -21.12 -13.81 23.98
C LEU A 2 -20.08 -13.36 22.93
N THR A 3 -20.52 -12.78 21.82
CA THR A 3 -19.66 -12.30 20.73
C THR A 3 -18.71 -11.17 21.14
N ALA A 4 -19.14 -10.28 22.04
CA ALA A 4 -18.31 -9.17 22.52
C ALA A 4 -17.17 -9.64 23.45
N GLY A 5 -17.43 -10.64 24.30
CA GLY A 5 -16.41 -11.23 25.19
C GLY A 5 -15.36 -12.04 24.42
N VAL A 6 -15.79 -12.82 23.42
CA VAL A 6 -14.88 -13.54 22.52
C VAL A 6 -14.05 -12.56 21.69
N TRP A 7 -14.65 -11.48 21.19
CA TRP A 7 -13.93 -10.42 20.49
C TRP A 7 -12.90 -9.72 21.40
N ALA A 8 -13.26 -9.41 22.64
CA ALA A 8 -12.34 -8.82 23.61
C ALA A 8 -11.13 -9.71 23.89
N VAL A 9 -11.32 -11.03 24.02
CA VAL A 9 -10.20 -11.99 24.21
C VAL A 9 -9.33 -12.11 22.97
N VAL A 10 -9.92 -12.06 21.77
CA VAL A 10 -9.17 -12.09 20.50
C VAL A 10 -8.37 -10.80 20.28
N VAL A 11 -8.90 -9.66 20.72
CA VAL A 11 -8.24 -8.35 20.58
C VAL A 11 -7.25 -8.08 21.71
N ASP A 12 -7.47 -8.64 22.89
CA ASP A 12 -6.57 -8.50 24.04
C ASP A 12 -5.32 -9.38 23.88
N ARG A 13 -4.34 -8.81 23.15
CA ARG A 13 -3.05 -9.44 22.88
C ARG A 13 -2.20 -9.66 24.13
N SER A 14 -2.57 -9.11 25.29
CA SER A 14 -1.87 -9.37 26.57
C SER A 14 -2.01 -10.82 27.03
N THR A 15 -3.01 -11.53 26.50
CA THR A 15 -3.25 -12.96 26.75
C THR A 15 -2.37 -13.89 25.89
N ILE A 16 -1.72 -13.36 24.85
CA ILE A 16 -0.92 -14.13 23.88
C ILE A 16 0.56 -14.07 24.28
N ARG A 17 1.06 -15.16 24.86
CA ARG A 17 2.45 -15.31 25.31
C ARG A 17 3.40 -15.18 24.11
N GLY A 18 4.19 -14.11 24.05
CA GLY A 18 5.14 -13.82 22.97
C GLY A 18 4.67 -12.76 21.96
N ALA A 19 3.46 -12.20 22.10
CA ALA A 19 3.07 -11.03 21.32
C ALA A 19 3.93 -9.82 21.70
N ALA A 20 4.54 -9.17 20.70
CA ALA A 20 5.24 -7.91 20.91
C ALA A 20 4.26 -6.90 21.53
N ALA A 21 4.62 -6.32 22.68
CA ALA A 21 3.73 -5.45 23.45
C ALA A 21 3.30 -4.19 22.68
N ARG A 22 4.05 -3.80 21.63
CA ARG A 22 3.78 -2.69 20.72
C ARG A 22 4.20 -3.04 19.29
N PRO A 23 3.37 -3.76 18.52
CA PRO A 23 3.72 -4.20 17.17
C PRO A 23 3.91 -3.02 16.20
N GLU A 24 3.26 -1.89 16.44
CA GLU A 24 3.48 -0.61 15.74
C GLU A 24 4.88 -0.01 15.95
N GLN A 25 5.61 -0.41 17.00
CA GLN A 25 7.01 -0.04 17.20
C GLN A 25 7.98 -1.08 16.60
N SER A 26 7.48 -2.09 15.87
CA SER A 26 8.35 -3.05 15.21
C SER A 26 9.05 -2.42 14.01
N VAL A 27 10.22 -2.97 13.69
CA VAL A 27 11.00 -2.56 12.51
C VAL A 27 10.20 -2.80 11.22
N GLU A 28 9.35 -3.84 11.20
CA GLU A 28 8.49 -4.18 10.07
C GLU A 28 7.36 -3.17 9.86
N ALA A 29 6.74 -2.71 10.94
CA ALA A 29 5.74 -1.64 10.89
C ALA A 29 6.35 -0.33 10.37
N ALA A 30 7.57 0.00 10.81
CA ALA A 30 8.29 1.17 10.31
C ALA A 30 8.65 1.07 8.82
N TRP A 31 8.95 -0.13 8.30
CA TRP A 31 9.16 -0.33 6.85
C TRP A 31 7.86 -0.18 6.06
N LEU A 32 6.75 -0.69 6.59
CA LEU A 32 5.43 -0.59 5.97
C LEU A 32 4.98 0.87 5.87
N ASP A 33 5.09 1.63 6.96
CA ASP A 33 4.73 3.06 7.00
C ASP A 33 5.60 3.88 6.05
N ARG A 34 6.92 3.61 6.02
CA ARG A 34 7.84 4.29 5.09
C ARG A 34 7.52 3.97 3.63
N ALA A 35 7.18 2.72 3.32
CA ALA A 35 6.81 2.32 1.97
C ALA A 35 5.46 2.92 1.54
N ALA A 36 4.50 3.01 2.47
CA ALA A 36 3.18 3.59 2.21
C ALA A 36 3.23 5.11 2.03
N ALA A 37 4.00 5.83 2.85
CA ALA A 37 4.06 7.29 2.83
C ALA A 37 4.70 7.86 1.55
N ALA A 38 5.55 7.09 0.86
CA ALA A 38 6.28 7.56 -0.31
C ALA A 38 5.53 7.35 -1.65
N GLY A 39 4.53 6.46 -1.71
CA GLY A 39 3.88 6.02 -2.96
C GLY A 39 2.96 7.04 -3.64
N PHE A 40 2.40 7.98 -2.89
CA PHE A 40 1.29 8.82 -3.38
C PHE A 40 1.72 9.74 -4.53
N MET A 41 2.87 10.40 -4.41
CA MET A 41 3.31 11.38 -5.41
C MET A 41 3.65 10.73 -6.75
N ASP A 42 4.16 9.49 -6.76
CA ASP A 42 4.47 8.79 -8.00
C ASP A 42 3.21 8.35 -8.73
N VAL A 43 2.23 7.82 -7.99
CA VAL A 43 0.93 7.45 -8.56
C VAL A 43 0.21 8.70 -9.07
N LEU A 44 0.26 9.82 -8.33
CA LEU A 44 -0.32 11.09 -8.75
C LEU A 44 0.35 11.63 -10.02
N ALA A 45 1.68 11.62 -10.09
CA ALA A 45 2.43 12.06 -11.25
C ALA A 45 2.14 11.17 -12.47
N LEU A 46 2.18 9.85 -12.30
CA LEU A 46 1.91 8.90 -13.39
C LEU A 46 0.46 9.01 -13.89
N ALA A 47 -0.51 9.15 -12.99
CA ALA A 47 -1.90 9.33 -13.36
C ALA A 47 -2.14 10.65 -14.09
N GLY A 48 -1.55 11.76 -13.60
CA GLY A 48 -1.67 13.07 -14.24
C GLY A 48 -1.02 13.12 -15.63
N LEU A 49 0.21 12.61 -15.75
CA LEU A 49 0.89 12.50 -17.04
C LEU A 49 0.16 11.55 -18.00
N GLY A 50 -0.31 10.41 -17.50
CA GLY A 50 -1.10 9.46 -18.26
C GLY A 50 -2.38 10.09 -18.81
N ALA A 51 -3.14 10.80 -17.97
CA ALA A 51 -4.35 11.51 -18.39
C ALA A 51 -4.07 12.59 -19.44
N GLY A 52 -2.99 13.36 -19.29
CA GLY A 52 -2.55 14.34 -20.29
C GLY A 52 -2.19 13.68 -21.63
N LEU A 53 -1.44 12.58 -21.58
CA LEU A 53 -1.04 11.83 -22.78
C LEU A 53 -2.25 11.23 -23.50
N THR A 54 -3.23 10.68 -22.79
CA THR A 54 -4.46 10.15 -23.40
C THR A 54 -5.29 11.24 -24.09
N ALA A 55 -5.17 12.50 -23.66
CA ALA A 55 -5.88 13.62 -24.27
C ALA A 55 -5.21 14.11 -25.58
N ILE A 56 -3.88 13.96 -25.69
CA ILE A 56 -3.10 14.53 -26.81
C ILE A 56 -2.80 13.45 -27.87
N VAL A 57 -2.65 12.19 -27.46
CA VAL A 57 -2.27 11.08 -28.35
C VAL A 57 -3.52 10.27 -28.72
N PRO A 58 -4.01 10.33 -29.98
CA PRO A 58 -5.26 9.68 -30.38
C PRO A 58 -5.27 8.17 -30.11
N ALA A 59 -4.14 7.49 -30.33
CA ALA A 59 -3.99 6.06 -30.08
C ALA A 59 -4.15 5.66 -28.60
N LEU A 60 -3.87 6.59 -27.67
CA LEU A 60 -4.04 6.35 -26.23
C LEU A 60 -5.46 6.70 -25.76
N GLY A 61 -6.20 7.52 -26.52
CA GLY A 61 -7.59 7.87 -26.23
C GLY A 61 -8.57 6.70 -26.38
N GLU A 62 -8.18 5.64 -27.08
CA GLU A 62 -8.97 4.40 -27.23
C GLU A 62 -8.88 3.47 -26.00
N LEU A 63 -7.97 3.77 -25.06
CA LEU A 63 -7.80 2.95 -23.86
C LEU A 63 -9.05 3.00 -22.99
N ARG A 64 -9.55 1.81 -22.64
CA ARG A 64 -10.69 1.68 -21.74
C ARG A 64 -10.25 1.98 -20.31
N ALA A 65 -11.12 2.61 -19.54
CA ALA A 65 -10.84 3.00 -18.15
C ALA A 65 -10.29 1.85 -17.29
N TRP A 66 -10.82 0.64 -17.46
CA TRP A 66 -10.32 -0.53 -16.70
C TRP A 66 -8.86 -0.87 -17.03
N GLN A 67 -8.39 -0.68 -18.28
CA GLN A 67 -7.00 -0.96 -18.68
C GLN A 67 -6.05 0.03 -17.99
N VAL A 68 -6.41 1.31 -17.97
CA VAL A 68 -5.63 2.37 -17.31
C VAL A 68 -5.59 2.14 -15.80
N LEU A 69 -6.73 1.83 -15.18
CA LEU A 69 -6.82 1.55 -13.74
C LEU A 69 -6.03 0.29 -13.36
N THR A 70 -6.12 -0.79 -14.15
CA THR A 70 -5.32 -1.99 -13.90
C THR A 70 -3.83 -1.69 -13.99
N ALA A 71 -3.38 -0.95 -15.01
CA ALA A 71 -1.98 -0.58 -15.15
C ALA A 71 -1.50 0.28 -13.96
N LEU A 72 -2.29 1.26 -13.54
CA LEU A 72 -1.97 2.13 -12.41
C LEU A 72 -1.91 1.36 -11.08
N CYS A 73 -2.85 0.44 -10.84
CA CYS A 73 -2.84 -0.43 -9.66
C CYS A 73 -1.62 -1.36 -9.64
N LEU A 74 -1.29 -2.00 -10.77
CA LEU A 74 -0.11 -2.86 -10.87
C LEU A 74 1.17 -2.07 -10.65
N PHE A 75 1.27 -0.88 -11.22
CA PHE A 75 2.39 0.03 -10.98
C PHE A 75 2.51 0.37 -9.49
N ALA A 76 1.42 0.76 -8.83
CA ALA A 76 1.42 1.08 -7.41
C ALA A 76 1.85 -0.11 -6.53
N MET A 77 1.40 -1.33 -6.85
CA MET A 77 1.82 -2.55 -6.15
C MET A 77 3.31 -2.82 -6.31
N VAL A 78 3.85 -2.65 -7.52
CA VAL A 78 5.28 -2.84 -7.80
C VAL A 78 6.11 -1.77 -7.10
N ASP A 79 5.72 -0.51 -7.19
CA ASP A 79 6.41 0.61 -6.55
C ASP A 79 6.47 0.46 -5.02
N PHE A 80 5.32 0.15 -4.41
CA PHE A 80 5.26 -0.18 -2.99
C PHE A 80 6.15 -1.35 -2.63
N GLY A 81 6.10 -2.43 -3.42
CA GLY A 81 6.92 -3.63 -3.22
C GLY A 81 8.42 -3.31 -3.27
N VAL A 82 8.87 -2.56 -4.28
CA VAL A 82 10.27 -2.14 -4.43
C VAL A 82 10.70 -1.32 -3.22
N ARG A 83 9.89 -0.34 -2.78
CA ARG A 83 10.21 0.51 -1.63
C ARG A 83 10.24 -0.23 -0.33
N TYR A 84 9.32 -1.16 -0.14
CA TYR A 84 9.34 -2.07 1.01
C TYR A 84 10.64 -2.88 1.05
N GLN A 85 11.06 -3.45 -0.09
CA GLN A 85 12.33 -4.20 -0.16
C GLN A 85 13.55 -3.30 0.07
N VAL A 86 13.55 -2.06 -0.43
CA VAL A 86 14.62 -1.09 -0.19
C VAL A 86 14.69 -0.68 1.27
N ALA A 87 13.54 -0.39 1.90
CA ALA A 87 13.47 -0.06 3.33
C ALA A 87 13.95 -1.22 4.19
N LYS A 88 13.57 -2.46 3.85
CA LYS A 88 14.05 -3.68 4.50
C LYS A 88 15.56 -3.88 4.38
N ARG A 89 16.16 -3.54 3.24
CA ARG A 89 17.62 -3.66 3.01
C ARG A 89 18.44 -2.56 3.68
N ARG A 90 17.84 -1.43 4.03
CA ARG A 90 18.51 -0.26 4.62
C ARG A 90 18.42 -0.22 6.16
N ALA A 91 17.67 -1.12 6.77
CA ALA A 91 17.57 -1.29 8.21
C ALA A 91 18.45 -2.45 8.67
#